data_AF-A0A2E6F479-F1
#
_entry.id   AF-A0A2E6F479-F1
#
_cell.length_a   1.000
_cell.length_b   1.000
_cell.length_c   1.000
_cell.angle_alpha   90.00
_cell.angle_beta   90.00
_cell.angle_gamma   90.00
#
_symmetry.space_group_name_H-M   'P 1'
#
loop_
_entity.id
_entity.type
_entity.pdbx_description
1 polymer ?
#
loop_
_entity_poly.entity_id
_entity_poly.type
_entity_poly.pdbx_seq_one_letter_code
_entity_poly.pdbx_strand_id
1 'polypeptide(L)'
;PPSGGPPSGPPGSPPSGGPPSGPPESPPSEEEEEEEAMAKITKMPIKEDEGPTVEVPTSIASFVNPEEIENLRNEVERLRSGLASAGEVISEIEEVPSPPIVGPDYVVAAHIVSDFIRTGRLLHREKLVRAAQGSISLLDPDEPGLVHASKSGCMLGRILEGDIITGRLGQPAPENAPDDWRIHEVMLAFASLQYEGPAACIYAPSSHAIALSLDKKLIKMEPFDEIGKSNFGKAVIVDPNYDNMEDFLRQITDAMRQGNGKAACIRGVGVYAVGRNFDEAWNNCAILEHSSEIMLLARNSGIKK
;
A
#
# COMPACT_ATOMS: atom_id res chain seq x y z
N PRO A 1 -18.02 -8.38 61.32
CA PRO A 1 -18.62 -9.29 62.31
C PRO A 1 -19.98 -9.79 61.80
N PRO A 2 -20.15 -11.11 61.63
CA PRO A 2 -21.12 -11.70 60.70
C PRO A 2 -22.31 -12.35 61.42
N SER A 3 -23.39 -12.59 60.68
CA SER A 3 -24.37 -13.64 60.93
C SER A 3 -24.69 -14.27 59.57
N GLY A 4 -24.72 -15.58 59.36
CA GLY A 4 -24.63 -16.70 60.28
C GLY A 4 -25.29 -17.91 59.63
N GLY A 5 -24.61 -18.53 58.66
CA GLY A 5 -24.60 -19.98 58.40
C GLY A 5 -25.83 -20.71 57.81
N PRO A 6 -25.63 -21.94 57.28
CA PRO A 6 -26.41 -22.60 56.22
C PRO A 6 -27.19 -23.84 56.76
N PRO A 7 -27.71 -24.78 55.92
CA PRO A 7 -26.85 -25.91 55.48
C PRO A 7 -27.25 -26.65 54.16
N SER A 8 -26.27 -27.40 53.60
CA SER A 8 -26.29 -28.73 52.91
C SER A 8 -27.59 -29.25 52.25
N GLY A 9 -27.62 -29.83 51.03
CA GLY A 9 -26.78 -30.89 50.46
C GLY A 9 -27.50 -31.61 49.28
N PRO A 10 -26.86 -32.60 48.61
CA PRO A 10 -27.14 -33.12 47.24
C PRO A 10 -28.06 -34.38 47.26
N PRO A 11 -28.26 -35.24 46.21
CA PRO A 11 -27.60 -35.42 44.90
C PRO A 11 -28.53 -35.77 43.70
N GLY A 12 -27.98 -36.01 42.49
CA GLY A 12 -28.74 -36.71 41.44
C GLY A 12 -28.14 -36.72 40.03
N SER A 13 -27.45 -37.80 39.69
CA SER A 13 -27.18 -38.31 38.33
C SER A 13 -27.31 -39.84 38.37
N PRO A 14 -27.36 -40.61 37.26
CA PRO A 14 -27.97 -40.46 35.92
C PRO A 14 -29.02 -41.60 35.64
N PRO A 15 -29.51 -41.82 34.40
CA PRO A 15 -28.92 -42.90 33.56
C PRO A 15 -28.83 -42.52 32.07
N SER A 16 -27.68 -42.71 31.41
CA SER A 16 -27.35 -43.86 30.54
C SER A 16 -28.48 -44.36 29.62
N GLY A 17 -28.57 -43.77 28.43
CA GLY A 17 -29.26 -44.34 27.27
C GLY A 17 -28.32 -44.25 26.06
N GLY A 18 -27.91 -45.41 25.54
CA GLY A 18 -27.11 -45.55 24.32
C GLY A 18 -27.86 -45.14 23.04
N PRO A 19 -27.20 -45.22 21.87
CA PRO A 19 -27.35 -44.25 20.79
C PRO A 19 -28.51 -44.58 19.84
N PRO A 20 -29.13 -43.56 19.20
CA PRO A 20 -29.72 -43.70 17.89
C PRO A 20 -28.72 -43.25 16.81
N SER A 21 -28.57 -44.14 15.84
CA SER A 21 -27.93 -44.01 14.55
C SER A 21 -28.41 -42.80 13.75
N GLY A 22 -27.53 -42.22 12.92
CA GLY A 22 -27.90 -41.36 11.79
C GLY A 22 -27.13 -40.04 11.73
N PRO A 23 -26.32 -39.78 10.70
CA PRO A 23 -25.71 -38.47 10.49
C PRO A 23 -26.76 -37.42 10.07
N PRO A 24 -26.60 -36.15 10.45
CA PRO A 24 -27.44 -35.07 9.94
C PRO A 24 -27.19 -34.84 8.44
N GLU A 25 -28.28 -34.80 7.66
CA GLU A 25 -28.26 -34.45 6.24
C GLU A 25 -27.64 -33.07 6.02
N SER A 26 -26.72 -33.03 5.06
CA SER A 26 -26.06 -31.83 4.56
C SER A 26 -27.03 -31.04 3.67
N PRO A 27 -27.00 -29.69 3.67
CA PRO A 27 -27.71 -28.91 2.65
C PRO A 27 -27.11 -29.22 1.27
N PRO A 28 -27.91 -29.24 0.19
CA PRO A 28 -27.41 -29.55 -1.14
C PRO A 28 -26.44 -28.47 -1.63
N SER A 29 -25.35 -28.92 -2.24
CA SER A 29 -24.35 -28.13 -2.94
C SER A 29 -24.96 -27.45 -4.17
N GLU A 30 -24.61 -26.17 -4.40
CA GLU A 30 -24.99 -25.33 -5.55
C GLU A 30 -24.47 -25.86 -6.92
N GLU A 31 -23.89 -27.05 -6.97
CA GLU A 31 -23.41 -27.70 -8.21
C GLU A 31 -24.51 -28.54 -8.91
N GLU A 32 -25.64 -28.84 -8.24
CA GLU A 32 -26.75 -29.61 -8.86
C GLU A 32 -27.81 -28.72 -9.55
N GLU A 33 -27.85 -27.40 -9.29
CA GLU A 33 -28.83 -26.50 -9.93
C GLU A 33 -28.46 -26.10 -11.37
N GLU A 34 -27.19 -26.24 -11.77
CA GLU A 34 -26.77 -25.96 -13.14
C GLU A 34 -27.05 -27.14 -14.11
N GLU A 35 -27.12 -28.38 -13.63
CA GLU A 35 -27.42 -29.56 -14.46
C GLU A 35 -28.91 -29.69 -14.82
N GLU A 36 -29.83 -29.29 -13.92
CA GLU A 36 -31.27 -29.33 -14.21
C GLU A 36 -31.74 -28.21 -15.16
N ALA A 37 -30.99 -27.10 -15.26
CA ALA A 37 -31.27 -26.04 -16.23
C ALA A 37 -30.95 -26.46 -17.68
N MET A 38 -29.99 -27.37 -17.86
CA MET A 38 -29.63 -27.90 -19.19
C MET A 38 -30.57 -29.01 -19.68
N ALA A 39 -31.30 -29.69 -18.78
CA ALA A 39 -32.16 -30.82 -19.12
C ALA A 39 -33.59 -30.46 -19.58
N LYS A 40 -34.00 -29.17 -19.50
CA LYS A 40 -35.37 -28.73 -19.83
C LYS A 40 -35.61 -28.34 -21.28
N ILE A 41 -34.61 -28.34 -22.14
CA ILE A 41 -34.82 -28.19 -23.58
C ILE A 41 -34.84 -29.60 -24.16
N THR A 42 -36.05 -30.11 -24.41
CA THR A 42 -36.44 -31.06 -25.49
C THR A 42 -37.42 -32.11 -24.99
N LYS A 43 -38.72 -31.86 -25.17
CA LYS A 43 -39.73 -32.87 -25.59
C LYS A 43 -41.09 -32.20 -25.77
N MET A 44 -41.30 -31.61 -26.95
CA MET A 44 -42.63 -31.56 -27.56
C MET A 44 -42.61 -32.53 -28.75
N PRO A 45 -43.62 -33.40 -28.92
CA PRO A 45 -43.64 -34.35 -30.02
C PRO A 45 -44.03 -33.61 -31.30
N ILE A 46 -43.10 -33.55 -32.25
CA ILE A 46 -43.32 -33.05 -33.60
C ILE A 46 -44.03 -34.16 -34.39
N LYS A 47 -45.21 -33.86 -34.93
CA LYS A 47 -45.90 -34.69 -35.92
C LYS A 47 -45.03 -34.79 -37.17
N GLU A 48 -44.90 -35.99 -37.73
CA GLU A 48 -44.29 -36.21 -39.04
C GLU A 48 -45.04 -35.38 -40.10
N ASP A 49 -44.36 -34.36 -40.60
CA ASP A 49 -44.70 -33.68 -41.85
C ASP A 49 -43.38 -33.55 -42.62
N GLU A 50 -43.35 -34.12 -43.83
CA GLU A 50 -42.16 -34.14 -44.69
C GLU A 50 -41.87 -32.72 -45.20
N GLY A 51 -41.08 -31.97 -44.41
CA GLY A 51 -40.50 -30.68 -44.76
C GLY A 51 -38.97 -30.78 -44.95
N PRO A 52 -38.32 -29.84 -45.67
CA PRO A 52 -36.97 -30.02 -46.16
C PRO A 52 -35.97 -30.14 -45.01
N THR A 53 -35.08 -31.13 -45.11
CA THR A 53 -33.99 -31.39 -44.17
C THR A 53 -33.15 -30.13 -43.95
N VAL A 54 -33.21 -29.56 -42.74
CA VAL A 54 -32.25 -28.54 -42.29
C VAL A 54 -31.12 -29.27 -41.57
N GLU A 55 -29.97 -29.34 -42.23
CA GLU A 55 -28.74 -29.83 -41.62
C GLU A 55 -28.34 -28.88 -40.49
N VAL A 56 -28.25 -29.39 -39.26
CA VAL A 56 -27.67 -28.67 -38.13
C VAL A 56 -26.16 -28.91 -38.17
N PRO A 57 -25.31 -27.89 -38.42
CA PRO A 57 -23.87 -28.11 -38.50
C PRO A 57 -23.29 -28.35 -37.09
N THR A 58 -22.77 -29.55 -36.84
CA THR A 58 -22.10 -29.97 -35.60
C THR A 58 -20.62 -29.56 -35.52
N SER A 59 -20.24 -28.44 -36.13
CA SER A 59 -18.84 -27.99 -36.14
C SER A 59 -18.69 -26.54 -35.70
N ILE A 60 -17.94 -26.35 -34.62
CA ILE A 60 -17.51 -25.03 -34.08
C ILE A 60 -16.83 -24.17 -35.16
N ALA A 61 -16.35 -24.79 -36.25
CA ALA A 61 -15.78 -24.13 -37.41
C ALA A 61 -16.73 -23.19 -38.17
N SER A 62 -18.07 -23.30 -38.01
CA SER A 62 -19.02 -22.41 -38.71
C SER A 62 -19.30 -21.09 -37.98
N PHE A 63 -18.82 -20.90 -36.75
CA PHE A 63 -19.05 -19.68 -35.95
C PHE A 63 -17.84 -18.76 -35.88
N VAL A 64 -16.71 -19.17 -36.46
CA VAL A 64 -15.45 -18.44 -36.37
C VAL A 64 -15.05 -18.03 -37.77
N ASN A 65 -15.31 -16.77 -38.12
CA ASN A 65 -14.92 -16.23 -39.41
C ASN A 65 -13.37 -16.16 -39.48
N PRO A 66 -12.72 -16.93 -40.38
CA PRO A 66 -11.26 -16.94 -40.48
C PRO A 66 -10.70 -15.55 -40.82
N GLU A 67 -11.43 -14.74 -41.58
CA GLU A 67 -11.06 -13.35 -41.88
C GLU A 67 -11.10 -12.47 -40.64
N GLU A 68 -12.03 -12.70 -39.73
CA GLU A 68 -12.14 -11.97 -38.46
C GLU A 68 -10.99 -12.34 -37.51
N ILE A 69 -10.59 -13.62 -37.47
CA ILE A 69 -9.39 -14.03 -36.72
C ILE A 69 -8.15 -13.34 -37.30
N GLU A 70 -8.01 -13.29 -38.62
CA GLU A 70 -6.87 -12.66 -39.27
C GLU A 70 -6.84 -11.14 -39.00
N ASN A 71 -7.99 -10.47 -39.07
CA ASN A 71 -8.12 -9.07 -38.72
C ASN A 71 -7.77 -8.81 -37.24
N LEU A 72 -8.24 -9.65 -36.31
CA LEU A 72 -7.91 -9.55 -34.90
C LEU A 72 -6.41 -9.79 -34.64
N ARG A 73 -5.78 -10.73 -35.35
CA ARG A 73 -4.34 -10.97 -35.25
C ARG A 73 -3.54 -9.77 -35.73
N ASN A 74 -3.94 -9.17 -36.85
CA ASN A 74 -3.33 -7.95 -37.37
C ASN A 74 -3.49 -6.77 -36.41
N GLU A 75 -4.66 -6.65 -35.77
CA GLU A 75 -4.92 -5.60 -34.78
C GLU A 75 -4.10 -5.82 -33.49
N VAL A 76 -3.98 -7.05 -33.00
CA VAL A 76 -3.11 -7.38 -31.85
C VAL A 76 -1.65 -7.06 -32.15
N GLU A 77 -1.17 -7.37 -33.35
CA GLU A 77 0.20 -7.05 -33.76
C GLU A 77 0.42 -5.54 -33.86
N ARG A 78 -0.55 -4.80 -34.42
CA ARG A 78 -0.52 -3.33 -34.45
C ARG A 78 -0.49 -2.73 -33.04
N LEU A 79 -1.29 -3.26 -32.11
CA LEU A 79 -1.31 -2.81 -30.72
C LEU A 79 0.01 -3.12 -29.99
N ARG A 80 0.59 -4.31 -30.21
CA ARG A 80 1.90 -4.68 -29.65
C ARG A 80 3.03 -3.78 -30.17
N SER A 81 3.04 -3.52 -31.47
CA SER A 81 4.00 -2.60 -32.09
C SER A 81 3.83 -1.17 -31.57
N GLY A 82 2.59 -0.69 -31.45
CA GLY A 82 2.29 0.62 -30.88
C GLY A 82 2.71 0.75 -29.41
N LEU A 83 2.52 -0.31 -28.62
CA LEU A 83 2.94 -0.36 -27.22
C LEU A 83 4.47 -0.38 -27.07
N ALA A 84 5.17 -1.14 -27.91
CA ALA A 84 6.63 -1.17 -27.91
C ALA A 84 7.23 0.20 -28.23
N SER A 85 6.71 0.87 -29.27
CA SER A 85 7.14 2.22 -29.64
C SER A 85 6.82 3.25 -28.55
N ALA A 86 5.66 3.14 -27.90
CA ALA A 86 5.33 3.99 -26.76
C ALA A 86 6.27 3.75 -25.57
N GLY A 87 6.67 2.49 -25.33
CA GLY A 87 7.64 2.13 -24.29
C GLY A 87 9.01 2.76 -24.51
N GLU A 88 9.50 2.77 -25.76
CA GLU A 88 10.78 3.41 -26.12
C GLU A 88 10.72 4.93 -25.87
N VAL A 89 9.67 5.60 -26.32
CA VAL A 89 9.49 7.05 -26.10
C VAL A 89 9.34 7.40 -24.61
N ILE A 90 8.66 6.56 -23.83
CA ILE A 90 8.52 6.76 -22.37
C ILE A 90 9.89 6.61 -21.70
N SER A 91 10.69 5.60 -22.06
CA SER A 91 12.04 5.41 -21.52
C SER A 91 12.94 6.60 -21.82
N GLU A 92 12.91 7.11 -23.05
CA GLU A 92 13.69 8.30 -23.45
C GLU A 92 13.27 9.57 -22.69
N ILE A 93 11.98 9.71 -22.33
CA ILE A 93 11.47 10.83 -21.52
C ILE A 93 11.83 10.67 -20.04
N GLU A 94 11.91 9.44 -19.52
CA GLU A 94 12.26 9.17 -18.14
C GLU A 94 13.78 9.25 -17.88
N GLU A 95 14.62 8.95 -18.88
CA GLU A 95 16.09 8.97 -18.78
C GLU A 95 16.75 10.31 -19.15
N VAL A 96 15.99 11.38 -19.35
CA VAL A 96 16.59 12.70 -19.62
C VAL A 96 17.49 13.10 -18.45
N PRO A 97 18.81 13.27 -18.65
CA PRO A 97 19.72 13.59 -17.56
C PRO A 97 19.35 14.96 -17.00
N SER A 98 18.88 14.99 -15.76
CA SER A 98 18.52 16.23 -15.09
C SER A 98 19.78 17.03 -14.79
N PRO A 99 19.84 18.34 -15.08
CA PRO A 99 21.00 19.15 -14.75
C PRO A 99 21.23 19.21 -13.23
N PRO A 100 22.49 19.34 -12.78
CA PRO A 100 22.77 19.58 -11.37
C PRO A 100 22.24 20.95 -10.93
N ILE A 101 21.88 21.08 -9.66
CA ILE A 101 21.46 22.35 -9.07
C ILE A 101 22.66 22.96 -8.36
N VAL A 102 23.00 24.21 -8.70
CA VAL A 102 24.10 24.95 -8.06
C VAL A 102 23.49 26.03 -7.18
N GLY A 103 23.60 25.84 -5.86
CA GLY A 103 23.26 26.83 -4.85
C GLY A 103 24.44 27.75 -4.54
N PRO A 104 24.28 28.72 -3.61
CA PRO A 104 25.36 29.61 -3.20
C PRO A 104 26.57 28.88 -2.62
N ASP A 105 26.32 27.87 -1.77
CA ASP A 105 27.34 27.14 -1.01
C ASP A 105 27.18 25.61 -1.11
N TYR A 106 26.45 25.12 -2.13
CA TYR A 106 26.19 23.69 -2.30
C TYR A 106 25.97 23.33 -3.77
N VAL A 107 26.15 22.06 -4.10
CA VAL A 107 25.81 21.50 -5.42
C VAL A 107 24.98 20.24 -5.21
N VAL A 108 23.75 20.22 -5.73
CA VAL A 108 22.95 18.99 -5.80
C VAL A 108 23.33 18.26 -7.06
N ALA A 109 23.90 17.07 -6.91
CA ALA A 109 24.33 16.27 -8.05
C ALA A 109 23.16 15.85 -8.96
N ALA A 110 23.41 15.76 -10.27
CA ALA A 110 22.41 15.38 -11.27
C ALA A 110 21.66 14.08 -10.97
N HIS A 111 22.37 13.09 -10.39
CA HIS A 111 21.77 11.81 -10.02
C HIS A 111 20.81 11.94 -8.83
N ILE A 112 21.11 12.80 -7.85
CA ILE A 112 20.20 13.12 -6.73
C ILE A 112 18.94 13.77 -7.28
N VAL A 113 19.08 14.76 -8.17
CA VAL A 113 17.93 15.42 -8.81
C VAL A 113 17.05 14.40 -9.55
N SER A 114 17.68 13.49 -10.30
CA SER A 114 16.99 12.42 -11.02
C SER A 114 16.27 11.46 -10.07
N ASP A 115 16.87 11.14 -8.92
CA ASP A 115 16.26 10.31 -7.89
C ASP A 115 15.02 10.96 -7.27
N PHE A 116 15.05 12.26 -6.95
CA PHE A 116 13.87 13.00 -6.51
C PHE A 116 12.72 12.91 -7.54
N ILE A 117 13.04 13.09 -8.83
CA ILE A 117 12.07 13.02 -9.92
C ILE A 117 11.47 11.62 -10.06
N ARG A 118 12.33 10.59 -10.09
CA ARG A 118 11.93 9.18 -10.18
C ARG A 118 11.06 8.78 -9.01
N THR A 119 11.48 9.09 -7.78
CA THR A 119 10.75 8.76 -6.55
C THR A 119 9.43 9.50 -6.46
N GLY A 120 9.39 10.79 -6.81
CA GLY A 120 8.15 11.57 -6.81
C GLY A 120 7.09 10.99 -7.77
N ARG A 121 7.51 10.61 -8.99
CA ARG A 121 6.64 9.92 -9.97
C ARG A 121 6.17 8.56 -9.45
N LEU A 122 7.07 7.78 -8.87
CA LEU A 122 6.76 6.46 -8.30
C LEU A 122 5.72 6.57 -7.17
N LEU A 123 5.92 7.48 -6.22
CA LEU A 123 5.00 7.70 -5.11
C LEU A 123 3.58 8.06 -5.59
N HIS A 124 3.49 8.90 -6.62
CA HIS A 124 2.21 9.28 -7.22
C HIS A 124 1.56 8.09 -7.95
N ARG A 125 2.34 7.30 -8.70
CA ARG A 125 1.85 6.11 -9.41
C ARG A 125 1.28 5.06 -8.45
N GLU A 126 1.97 4.83 -7.33
CA GLU A 126 1.54 3.91 -6.27
C GLU A 126 0.43 4.49 -5.37
N LYS A 127 -0.05 5.71 -5.65
CA LYS A 127 -1.09 6.42 -4.88
C LYS A 127 -0.75 6.63 -3.41
N LEU A 128 0.54 6.61 -3.06
CA LEU A 128 1.03 6.95 -1.72
C LEU A 128 0.92 8.46 -1.45
N VAL A 129 0.95 9.27 -2.52
CA VAL A 129 0.76 10.72 -2.46
C VAL A 129 -0.32 11.15 -3.45
N ARG A 130 -1.01 12.25 -3.15
CA ARG A 130 -2.03 12.86 -4.02
C ARG A 130 -1.84 14.37 -4.07
N ALA A 131 -2.09 14.98 -5.22
CA ALA A 131 -1.96 16.42 -5.43
C ALA A 131 -0.60 16.95 -4.89
N ALA A 132 -0.64 17.97 -4.03
CA ALA A 132 0.52 18.58 -3.39
C ALA A 132 0.77 18.07 -1.95
N GLN A 133 0.31 16.85 -1.65
CA GLN A 133 0.51 16.23 -0.34
C GLN A 133 1.75 15.32 -0.33
N GLY A 134 2.36 15.18 0.84
CA GLY A 134 3.58 14.41 1.02
C GLY A 134 4.83 15.25 0.79
N SER A 135 5.95 14.74 1.26
CA SER A 135 7.26 15.36 1.13
C SER A 135 8.33 14.27 1.16
N ILE A 136 9.44 14.51 0.47
CA ILE A 136 10.58 13.60 0.44
C ILE A 136 11.85 14.36 0.77
N SER A 137 12.78 13.73 1.48
CA SER A 137 14.08 14.29 1.78
C SER A 137 15.19 13.24 1.76
N LEU A 138 16.40 13.72 1.49
CA LEU A 138 17.63 12.93 1.42
C LEU A 138 18.73 13.68 2.18
N LEU A 139 19.44 12.97 3.03
CA LEU A 139 20.73 13.41 3.54
C LEU A 139 21.78 13.12 2.46
N ASP A 140 22.49 14.16 2.03
CA ASP A 140 23.48 14.04 0.95
C ASP A 140 24.54 12.98 1.31
N PRO A 141 24.79 12.01 0.41
CA PRO A 141 25.77 10.94 0.65
C PRO A 141 27.23 11.42 0.56
N ASP A 142 27.48 12.50 -0.17
CA ASP A 142 28.80 13.03 -0.50
C ASP A 142 29.19 14.22 0.40
N GLU A 143 28.22 15.06 0.80
CA GLU A 143 28.44 16.21 1.68
C GLU A 143 27.73 16.07 3.05
N PRO A 144 28.47 15.76 4.12
CA PRO A 144 27.90 15.56 5.44
C PRO A 144 27.09 16.76 5.95
N GLY A 145 25.88 16.47 6.42
CA GLY A 145 24.97 17.46 7.03
C GLY A 145 24.21 18.31 6.03
N LEU A 146 24.40 18.12 4.72
CA LEU A 146 23.57 18.73 3.68
C LEU A 146 22.28 17.90 3.50
N VAL A 147 21.13 18.58 3.50
CA VAL A 147 19.81 17.95 3.38
C VAL A 147 19.10 18.53 2.17
N HIS A 148 18.68 17.66 1.27
CA HIS A 148 17.80 17.99 0.16
C HIS A 148 16.37 17.57 0.50
N ALA A 149 15.39 18.37 0.13
CA ALA A 149 13.98 18.03 0.29
C ALA A 149 13.13 18.57 -0.87
N SER A 150 11.93 18.03 -1.01
CA SER A 150 10.91 18.60 -1.87
C SER A 150 10.39 19.92 -1.29
N LYS A 151 10.19 20.92 -2.13
CA LYS A 151 9.61 22.23 -1.79
C LYS A 151 8.20 22.10 -1.21
N SER A 152 7.83 22.99 -0.30
CA SER A 152 6.47 23.06 0.24
C SER A 152 5.44 23.25 -0.89
N GLY A 153 4.38 22.44 -0.85
CA GLY A 153 3.27 22.51 -1.80
C GLY A 153 3.58 22.06 -3.23
N CYS A 154 4.75 21.50 -3.52
CA CYS A 154 5.02 20.93 -4.84
C CYS A 154 4.22 19.63 -5.06
N MET A 155 3.88 19.35 -6.32
CA MET A 155 3.25 18.08 -6.67
C MET A 155 4.35 17.06 -6.93
N LEU A 156 4.58 16.12 -6.01
CA LEU A 156 5.68 15.15 -6.11
C LEU A 156 5.67 14.36 -7.43
N GLY A 157 4.49 14.02 -7.96
CA GLY A 157 4.36 13.34 -9.26
C GLY A 157 4.82 14.17 -10.47
N ARG A 158 5.08 15.47 -10.29
CA ARG A 158 5.54 16.43 -11.30
C ARG A 158 6.73 17.27 -10.81
N ILE A 159 7.48 16.76 -9.84
CA ILE A 159 8.63 17.46 -9.28
C ILE A 159 9.66 17.76 -10.39
N LEU A 160 10.23 18.96 -10.34
CA LEU A 160 11.30 19.44 -11.21
C LEU A 160 12.51 19.85 -10.37
N GLU A 161 13.61 20.24 -11.03
CA GLU A 161 14.84 20.64 -10.32
C GLU A 161 14.60 21.86 -9.43
N GLY A 162 13.76 22.79 -9.87
CA GLY A 162 13.37 23.98 -9.10
C GLY A 162 12.48 23.71 -7.88
N ASP A 163 12.00 22.48 -7.72
CA ASP A 163 11.21 22.03 -6.57
C ASP A 163 12.06 21.30 -5.52
N ILE A 164 13.39 21.24 -5.70
CA ILE A 164 14.31 20.68 -4.72
C ILE A 164 14.94 21.84 -3.94
N ILE A 165 14.70 21.85 -2.63
CA ILE A 165 15.27 22.81 -1.70
C ILE A 165 16.38 22.15 -0.88
N THR A 166 17.42 22.91 -0.56
CA THR A 166 18.57 22.41 0.19
C THR A 166 18.82 23.25 1.43
N GLY A 167 19.06 22.58 2.55
CA GLY A 167 19.41 23.18 3.83
C GLY A 167 20.48 22.35 4.54
N ARG A 168 20.79 22.71 5.79
CA ARG A 168 21.75 21.97 6.62
C ARG A 168 21.06 21.43 7.87
N LEU A 169 21.42 20.21 8.25
CA LEU A 169 20.87 19.53 9.42
C LEU A 169 21.13 20.36 10.69
N GLY A 170 20.06 20.62 11.45
CA GLY A 170 20.12 21.37 12.71
C GLY A 170 20.13 22.89 12.54
N GLN A 171 20.15 23.40 11.31
CA GLN A 171 19.98 24.83 11.02
C GLN A 171 18.48 25.18 10.88
N PRO A 172 18.13 26.48 10.85
CA PRO A 172 16.78 26.90 10.47
C PRO A 172 16.41 26.39 9.08
N ALA A 173 15.12 26.09 8.89
CA ALA A 173 14.61 25.63 7.61
C ALA A 173 14.91 26.66 6.50
N PRO A 174 15.39 26.24 5.33
CA PRO A 174 15.59 27.14 4.20
C PRO A 174 14.25 27.67 3.68
N GLU A 175 14.30 28.73 2.87
CA GLU A 175 13.09 29.32 2.29
C GLU A 175 12.32 28.30 1.44
N ASN A 176 10.99 28.28 1.58
CA ASN A 176 10.09 27.33 0.90
C ASN A 176 10.30 25.85 1.28
N ALA A 177 10.99 25.56 2.39
CA ALA A 177 11.04 24.22 2.97
C ALA A 177 9.62 23.70 3.29
N PRO A 178 9.40 22.38 3.23
CA PRO A 178 8.13 21.79 3.60
C PRO A 178 7.82 22.06 5.08
N ASP A 179 6.54 22.17 5.41
CA ASP A 179 6.07 22.57 6.76
C ASP A 179 6.56 21.61 7.86
N ASP A 180 6.84 20.36 7.50
CA ASP A 180 7.35 19.30 8.34
C ASP A 180 8.89 19.12 8.26
N TRP A 181 9.63 20.14 7.78
CA TRP A 181 11.10 20.13 7.68
C TRP A 181 11.78 19.57 8.93
N ARG A 182 11.35 20.01 10.12
CA ARG A 182 11.96 19.59 11.38
C ARG A 182 11.70 18.10 11.70
N ILE A 183 10.58 17.54 11.24
CA ILE A 183 10.30 16.10 11.33
C ILE A 183 11.25 15.36 10.39
N HIS A 184 11.40 15.81 9.14
CA HIS A 184 12.35 15.24 8.19
C HIS A 184 13.78 15.24 8.73
N GLU A 185 14.24 16.33 9.35
CA GLU A 185 15.58 16.39 9.96
C GLU A 185 15.78 15.32 11.04
N VAL A 186 14.81 15.16 11.96
CA VAL A 186 14.90 14.16 13.03
C VAL A 186 14.84 12.74 12.47
N MET A 187 13.99 12.50 11.47
CA MET A 187 13.89 11.19 10.80
C MET A 187 15.18 10.84 10.04
N LEU A 188 15.76 11.80 9.31
CA LEU A 188 17.03 11.63 8.62
C LEU A 188 18.19 11.41 9.60
N ALA A 189 18.26 12.19 10.68
CA ALA A 189 19.28 12.00 11.71
C ALA A 189 19.17 10.64 12.38
N PHE A 190 17.95 10.20 12.71
CA PHE A 190 17.70 8.88 13.27
C PHE A 190 18.14 7.76 12.31
N ALA A 191 17.75 7.86 11.04
CA ALA A 191 18.09 6.88 10.02
C ALA A 191 19.60 6.85 9.74
N SER A 192 20.25 8.01 9.67
CA SER A 192 21.70 8.11 9.44
C SER A 192 22.49 7.44 10.58
N LEU A 193 22.05 7.60 11.83
CA LEU A 193 22.63 6.88 12.96
C LEU A 193 22.36 5.37 12.91
N GLN A 194 21.17 4.96 12.46
CA GLN A 194 20.81 3.54 12.35
C GLN A 194 21.56 2.81 11.23
N TYR A 195 21.80 3.49 10.10
CA TYR A 195 22.42 2.91 8.92
C TYR A 195 23.90 3.27 8.76
N GLU A 196 24.47 4.05 9.68
CA GLU A 196 25.86 4.53 9.66
C GLU A 196 26.24 5.21 8.34
N GLY A 197 25.36 6.05 7.80
CA GLY A 197 25.58 6.62 6.48
C GLY A 197 24.43 7.46 5.92
N PRO A 198 24.23 7.41 4.58
CA PRO A 198 23.15 8.11 3.89
C PRO A 198 21.78 7.73 4.44
N ALA A 199 20.85 8.66 4.35
CA ALA A 199 19.50 8.50 4.85
C ALA A 199 18.50 9.19 3.92
N ALA A 200 17.34 8.58 3.72
CA ALA A 200 16.21 9.17 3.05
C ALA A 200 14.97 9.08 3.95
N CYS A 201 14.09 10.06 3.82
CA CYS A 201 12.80 10.08 4.50
C CYS A 201 11.69 10.42 3.51
N ILE A 202 10.58 9.69 3.61
CA ILE A 202 9.36 9.92 2.84
C ILE A 202 8.22 10.12 3.82
N TYR A 203 7.59 11.29 3.74
CA TYR A 203 6.27 11.53 4.29
C TYR A 203 5.22 11.20 3.23
N ALA A 204 4.33 10.26 3.56
CA ALA A 204 3.19 9.91 2.72
C ALA A 204 1.88 10.02 3.53
N PRO A 205 0.85 10.69 2.98
CA PRO A 205 -0.51 10.65 3.52
C PRO A 205 -1.21 9.33 3.16
N SER A 206 -0.60 8.22 3.57
CA SER A 206 -1.05 6.84 3.36
C SER A 206 -2.47 6.66 3.91
N SER A 207 -3.44 6.50 3.01
CA SER A 207 -4.87 6.67 3.32
C SER A 207 -5.39 5.60 4.29
N HIS A 208 -4.96 4.36 4.13
CA HIS A 208 -5.37 3.26 4.99
C HIS A 208 -4.70 3.37 6.36
N ALA A 209 -3.41 3.70 6.39
CA ALA A 209 -2.69 3.98 7.63
C ALA A 209 -3.32 5.14 8.41
N ILE A 210 -3.69 6.24 7.73
CA ILE A 210 -4.44 7.36 8.33
C ILE A 210 -5.77 6.85 8.91
N ALA A 211 -6.56 6.12 8.11
CA ALA A 211 -7.87 5.63 8.53
C ALA A 211 -7.78 4.75 9.79
N LEU A 212 -6.81 3.84 9.85
CA LEU A 212 -6.54 3.03 11.06
C LEU A 212 -6.10 3.90 12.23
N SER A 213 -5.20 4.87 11.98
CA SER A 213 -4.68 5.75 13.02
C SER A 213 -5.78 6.59 13.65
N LEU A 214 -6.92 6.86 13.00
CA LEU A 214 -7.99 7.66 13.60
C LEU A 214 -8.70 6.95 14.77
N ASP A 215 -8.58 5.62 14.90
CA ASP A 215 -9.10 4.90 16.07
C ASP A 215 -8.24 5.20 17.30
N LYS A 216 -8.76 6.03 18.21
CA LYS A 216 -8.08 6.44 19.46
C LYS A 216 -7.64 5.28 20.35
N LYS A 217 -8.24 4.09 20.22
CA LYS A 217 -7.82 2.90 20.98
C LYS A 217 -6.57 2.25 20.40
N LEU A 218 -6.25 2.53 19.14
CA LEU A 218 -5.09 1.99 18.45
C LEU A 218 -3.88 2.90 18.71
N ILE A 219 -2.89 2.36 19.42
CA ILE A 219 -1.61 3.04 19.72
C ILE A 219 -0.46 2.53 18.84
N LYS A 220 -0.68 1.43 18.12
CA LYS A 220 0.28 0.79 17.22
C LYS A 220 -0.44 0.01 16.14
N MET A 221 0.14 -0.04 14.95
CA MET A 221 -0.26 -0.91 13.86
C MET A 221 0.58 -2.17 13.91
N GLU A 222 -0.05 -3.34 13.95
CA GLU A 222 0.63 -4.64 13.91
C GLU A 222 0.13 -5.40 12.68
N PRO A 223 0.91 -5.40 11.58
CA PRO A 223 0.53 -6.08 10.35
C PRO A 223 0.11 -7.54 10.55
N PHE A 224 -0.84 -8.01 9.75
CA PHE A 224 -1.36 -9.38 9.78
C PHE A 224 -0.74 -10.25 8.70
N ASP A 225 -0.34 -9.64 7.59
CA ASP A 225 0.35 -10.27 6.48
C ASP A 225 1.81 -10.59 6.83
N GLU A 226 2.35 -11.61 6.17
CA GLU A 226 3.70 -12.12 6.44
C GLU A 226 4.79 -11.07 6.16
N ILE A 227 4.62 -10.29 5.10
CA ILE A 227 5.60 -9.27 4.70
C ILE A 227 5.64 -8.14 5.73
N GLY A 228 4.50 -7.58 6.12
CA GLY A 228 4.41 -6.53 7.13
C GLY A 228 4.90 -7.00 8.51
N LYS A 229 4.58 -8.24 8.91
CA LYS A 229 5.10 -8.83 10.17
C LYS A 229 6.61 -8.94 10.15
N SER A 230 7.18 -9.44 9.06
CA SER A 230 8.63 -9.59 8.90
C SER A 230 9.33 -8.23 8.84
N ASN A 231 8.75 -7.26 8.11
CA ASN A 231 9.40 -5.98 7.88
C ASN A 231 9.33 -5.06 9.11
N PHE A 232 8.16 -4.95 9.74
CA PHE A 232 7.92 -4.03 10.86
C PHE A 232 7.74 -4.74 12.20
N GLY A 233 7.00 -5.84 12.23
CA GLY A 233 6.45 -6.42 13.45
C GLY A 233 5.36 -5.53 14.07
N LYS A 234 5.68 -4.27 14.36
CA LYS A 234 4.76 -3.21 14.77
C LYS A 234 5.27 -1.84 14.31
N ALA A 235 4.36 -0.92 13.98
CA ALA A 235 4.63 0.50 13.78
C ALA A 235 3.86 1.31 14.83
N VAL A 236 4.52 2.23 15.53
CA VAL A 236 3.90 3.00 16.61
C VAL A 236 3.15 4.22 16.05
N ILE A 237 1.99 4.50 16.63
CA ILE A 237 1.18 5.68 16.30
C ILE A 237 1.46 6.78 17.33
N VAL A 238 1.81 7.96 16.85
CA VAL A 238 2.11 9.15 17.66
C VAL A 238 1.00 10.17 17.47
N ASP A 239 0.57 10.81 18.56
CA ASP A 239 -0.40 11.89 18.48
C ASP A 239 0.29 13.21 18.10
N PRO A 240 -0.25 13.98 17.13
CA PRO A 240 0.34 15.25 16.73
C PRO A 240 0.33 16.27 17.88
N ASN A 241 1.46 16.94 18.10
CA ASN A 241 1.59 18.00 19.11
C ASN A 241 2.44 19.16 18.57
N TYR A 242 1.85 19.97 17.67
CA TYR A 242 2.53 21.09 17.04
C TYR A 242 2.76 22.29 17.99
N ASP A 243 2.01 22.37 19.10
CA ASP A 243 2.19 23.42 20.12
C ASP A 243 3.48 23.22 20.93
N ASN A 244 3.91 21.96 21.09
CA ASN A 244 5.17 21.59 21.73
C ASN A 244 6.00 20.68 20.82
N MET A 245 6.66 21.32 19.85
CA MET A 245 7.42 20.63 18.82
C MET A 245 8.58 19.79 19.39
N GLU A 246 9.24 20.22 20.47
CA GLU A 246 10.36 19.45 21.06
C GLU A 246 9.89 18.11 21.63
N ASP A 247 8.81 18.11 22.39
CA ASP A 247 8.23 16.87 22.93
C ASP A 247 7.69 15.98 21.81
N PHE A 248 7.06 16.58 20.80
CA PHE A 248 6.53 15.85 19.65
C PHE A 248 7.63 15.11 18.88
N LEU A 249 8.74 15.78 18.56
CA LEU A 249 9.88 15.16 17.87
C LEU A 249 10.52 14.04 18.69
N ARG A 250 10.58 14.22 20.02
CA ARG A 250 11.04 13.16 20.92
C ARG A 250 10.12 11.95 20.87
N GLN A 251 8.80 12.15 20.92
CA GLN A 251 7.82 11.07 20.81
C GLN A 251 7.93 10.33 19.47
N ILE A 252 8.14 11.05 18.35
CA ILE A 252 8.39 10.45 17.03
C ILE A 252 9.64 9.57 17.08
N THR A 253 10.73 10.05 17.68
CA THR A 253 11.97 9.27 17.80
C THR A 253 11.79 8.02 18.68
N ASP A 254 11.07 8.14 19.79
CA ASP A 254 10.77 7.01 20.67
C ASP A 254 9.84 5.99 20.00
N ALA A 255 8.90 6.45 19.17
CA ALA A 255 8.06 5.60 18.34
C ALA A 255 8.87 4.83 17.29
N MET A 256 9.83 5.49 16.63
CA MET A 256 10.75 4.85 15.71
C MET A 256 11.55 3.74 16.39
N ARG A 257 12.16 4.00 17.56
CA ARG A 257 12.89 2.97 18.34
C ARG A 257 12.02 1.78 18.71
N GLN A 258 10.77 2.02 19.07
CA GLN A 258 9.82 0.97 19.44
C GLN A 258 9.32 0.19 18.21
N GLY A 259 9.21 0.84 17.04
CA GLY A 259 8.62 0.31 15.80
C GLY A 259 9.63 -0.21 14.77
N ASN A 260 10.73 -0.81 15.24
CA ASN A 260 11.80 -1.38 14.38
C ASN A 260 12.59 -0.36 13.53
N GLY A 261 12.46 0.94 13.81
CA GLY A 261 13.29 2.00 13.23
C GLY A 261 13.03 2.31 11.75
N LYS A 262 11.93 1.80 11.16
CA LYS A 262 11.65 1.95 9.72
C LYS A 262 10.56 2.97 9.39
N ALA A 263 9.54 3.08 10.23
CA ALA A 263 8.46 4.03 10.02
C ALA A 263 7.75 4.40 11.33
N ALA A 264 7.24 5.62 11.38
CA ALA A 264 6.33 6.10 12.42
C ALA A 264 5.07 6.66 11.76
N CYS A 265 3.92 6.43 12.40
CA CYS A 265 2.66 6.99 11.94
C CYS A 265 2.22 8.12 12.85
N ILE A 266 1.89 9.27 12.28
CA ILE A 266 1.33 10.40 12.99
C ILE A 266 -0.19 10.36 12.81
N ARG A 267 -0.92 10.31 13.93
CA ARG A 267 -2.37 10.13 13.95
C ARG A 267 -3.08 11.19 13.10
N GLY A 268 -3.87 10.73 12.14
CA GLY A 268 -4.65 11.62 11.27
C GLY A 268 -3.83 12.40 10.23
N VAL A 269 -2.50 12.21 10.19
CA VAL A 269 -1.60 12.96 9.31
C VAL A 269 -0.98 12.07 8.24
N GLY A 270 -0.43 10.91 8.63
CA GLY A 270 0.20 9.99 7.68
C GLY A 270 1.37 9.23 8.27
N VAL A 271 2.24 8.75 7.39
CA VAL A 271 3.40 7.90 7.71
C VAL A 271 4.67 8.61 7.30
N TYR A 272 5.64 8.62 8.20
CA TYR A 272 7.03 8.96 7.90
C TYR A 272 7.82 7.65 7.87
N ALA A 273 8.35 7.30 6.70
CA ALA A 273 9.19 6.13 6.51
C ALA A 273 10.63 6.57 6.21
N VAL A 274 11.60 5.76 6.63
CA VAL A 274 13.03 6.01 6.40
C VAL A 274 13.72 4.81 5.78
N GLY A 275 14.85 5.07 5.14
CA GLY A 275 15.75 4.09 4.56
C GLY A 275 17.12 4.70 4.30
N ARG A 276 18.05 3.90 3.76
CA ARG A 276 19.37 4.40 3.30
C ARG A 276 19.26 5.29 2.06
N ASN A 277 18.23 5.04 1.24
CA ASN A 277 17.92 5.76 0.03
C ASN A 277 16.40 5.80 -0.18
N PHE A 278 15.96 6.49 -1.23
CA PHE A 278 14.54 6.60 -1.52
C PHE A 278 13.85 5.28 -1.81
N ASP A 279 14.54 4.31 -2.44
CA ASP A 279 13.94 3.01 -2.77
C ASP A 279 13.58 2.23 -1.49
N GLU A 280 14.47 2.23 -0.48
CA GLU A 280 14.20 1.58 0.80
C GLU A 280 13.14 2.32 1.63
N ALA A 281 13.18 3.66 1.65
CA ALA A 281 12.15 4.46 2.31
C ALA A 281 10.77 4.27 1.67
N TRP A 282 10.72 4.21 0.33
CA TRP A 282 9.51 3.95 -0.45
C TRP A 282 8.97 2.55 -0.15
N ASN A 283 9.82 1.53 -0.17
CA ASN A 283 9.43 0.15 0.12
C ASN A 283 8.82 0.04 1.53
N ASN A 284 9.44 0.68 2.53
CA ASN A 284 8.89 0.72 3.89
C ASN A 284 7.51 1.40 3.92
N CYS A 285 7.36 2.55 3.25
CA CYS A 285 6.08 3.25 3.16
C CYS A 285 5.00 2.38 2.49
N ALA A 286 5.31 1.76 1.36
CA ALA A 286 4.40 0.92 0.59
C ALA A 286 3.93 -0.32 1.37
N ILE A 287 4.87 -1.04 2.01
CA ILE A 287 4.53 -2.21 2.83
C ILE A 287 3.59 -1.83 3.97
N LEU A 288 3.86 -0.71 4.66
CA LEU A 288 3.02 -0.30 5.79
C LEU A 288 1.61 0.11 5.34
N GLU A 289 1.49 0.83 4.22
CA GLU A 289 0.17 1.19 3.67
C GLU A 289 -0.61 -0.06 3.23
N HIS A 290 0.03 -1.00 2.53
CA HIS A 290 -0.62 -2.24 2.13
C HIS A 290 -1.04 -3.10 3.34
N SER A 291 -0.16 -3.22 4.34
CA SER A 291 -0.49 -3.89 5.60
C SER A 291 -1.68 -3.23 6.30
N SER A 292 -1.75 -1.90 6.24
CA SER A 292 -2.84 -1.12 6.83
C SER A 292 -4.17 -1.34 6.11
N GLU A 293 -4.14 -1.45 4.78
CA GLU A 293 -5.31 -1.84 3.98
C GLU A 293 -5.84 -3.21 4.41
N ILE A 294 -4.97 -4.23 4.50
CA ILE A 294 -5.34 -5.57 4.94
C ILE A 294 -5.94 -5.55 6.35
N MET A 295 -5.33 -4.83 7.28
CA MET A 295 -5.84 -4.69 8.64
C MET A 295 -7.25 -4.05 8.68
N LEU A 296 -7.48 -3.02 7.86
CA LEU A 296 -8.77 -2.35 7.75
C LEU A 296 -9.84 -3.31 7.19
N LEU A 297 -9.51 -4.03 6.12
CA LEU A 297 -10.38 -5.03 5.49
C LEU A 297 -10.70 -6.18 6.45
N ALA A 298 -9.70 -6.73 7.12
CA ALA A 298 -9.88 -7.78 8.12
C ALA A 298 -10.81 -7.34 9.26
N ARG A 299 -10.62 -6.12 9.77
CA ARG A 299 -11.47 -5.54 10.81
C ARG A 299 -12.92 -5.39 10.34
N ASN A 300 -13.13 -4.92 9.11
CA ASN A 300 -14.48 -4.75 8.54
C ASN A 300 -15.18 -6.09 8.30
N SER A 301 -14.42 -7.13 7.96
CA SER A 301 -14.92 -8.51 7.81
C SER A 301 -15.09 -9.26 9.13
N GLY A 302 -14.83 -8.62 10.28
CA GLY A 302 -14.95 -9.25 11.60
C GLY A 302 -13.86 -10.27 11.93
N ILE A 303 -12.81 -10.35 11.10
CA ILE A 303 -11.65 -11.21 11.34
C ILE A 303 -10.81 -10.56 12.45
N LYS A 304 -10.77 -11.23 13.60
CA LYS A 304 -9.91 -10.83 14.72
C LYS A 304 -8.63 -11.67 14.70
N LYS A 305 -7.54 -11.04 15.09
CA LYS A 305 -6.25 -11.69 15.36
C LYS A 305 -6.36 -12.58 16.60
#